data_AF-A0A382YD61-F1
#
_entry.id   AF-A0A382YD61-F1
#
_cell.length_a   1.000
_cell.length_b   1.000
_cell.length_c   1.000
_cell.angle_alpha   90.00
_cell.angle_beta   90.00
_cell.angle_gamma   90.00
#
_symmetry.space_group_name_H-M   'P 1'
#
loop_
_entity.id
_entity.type
_entity.pdbx_description
1 polymer ?
#
loop_
_entity_poly.entity_id
_entity_poly.type
_entity_poly.pdbx_seq_one_letter_code
_entity_poly.pdbx_strand_id
1 'polypeptide(L)'
;MPLDYTKDEVAVIRRAIAPPPPKPPEEVIEAMRPAAGQPVPDHMPPFWKLSDLELPLFMRPTKDPMVKALSRYAFFPEVFQRLCSGLDLPTLEFSGRTRGMVTILGFSDRSIVIKPLQNSREDEIARIVGEIGVGPAQLESLPGYLTEEFIHGTFFTELPGDQLADGFLAGIGSTLGDMMQRLHQADIYYNDVTFSDPRGRSHLLVQADGSCRLIDFGISLMLDRHPRFDREEVHNFVRTLPMYRV
;
A
#
# COMPACT_ATOMS: atom_id res chain seq x y z
N MET A 1 -13.94 -9.11 -20.94
CA MET A 1 -12.87 -9.55 -21.86
C MET A 1 -11.57 -9.59 -21.07
N PRO A 2 -10.81 -10.68 -21.09
CA PRO A 2 -9.52 -10.77 -20.40
C PRO A 2 -8.52 -9.75 -20.98
N LEU A 3 -7.53 -9.35 -20.18
CA LEU A 3 -6.40 -8.55 -20.65
C LEU A 3 -5.64 -9.31 -21.74
N ASP A 4 -5.54 -8.70 -22.92
CA ASP A 4 -4.79 -9.21 -24.05
C ASP A 4 -3.46 -8.45 -24.15
N TYR A 5 -2.43 -8.92 -23.44
CA TYR A 5 -1.07 -8.39 -23.50
C TYR A 5 -0.08 -9.56 -23.50
N THR A 6 0.94 -9.48 -24.33
CA THR A 6 2.05 -10.45 -24.31
C THR A 6 2.89 -10.31 -23.05
N LYS A 7 3.66 -11.34 -22.70
CA LYS A 7 4.56 -11.30 -21.53
C LYS A 7 5.58 -10.16 -21.62
N ASP A 8 6.09 -9.89 -22.82
CA ASP A 8 7.07 -8.82 -23.06
C ASP A 8 6.43 -7.43 -22.89
N GLU A 9 5.22 -7.24 -23.42
CA GLU A 9 4.45 -6.00 -23.21
C GLU A 9 4.18 -5.75 -21.73
N VAL A 10 3.76 -6.78 -20.98
CA VAL A 10 3.54 -6.67 -19.53
C VAL A 10 4.83 -6.31 -18.80
N ALA A 11 5.96 -6.90 -19.18
CA ALA A 11 7.26 -6.60 -18.58
C ALA A 11 7.67 -5.13 -18.83
N VAL A 12 7.47 -4.62 -20.05
CA VAL A 12 7.74 -3.22 -20.39
C VAL A 12 6.81 -2.27 -19.64
N ILE A 13 5.50 -2.57 -19.58
CA ILE A 13 4.53 -1.78 -18.81
C ILE A 13 4.91 -1.72 -17.34
N ARG A 14 5.21 -2.87 -16.72
CA ARG A 14 5.62 -2.95 -15.31
C ARG A 14 6.87 -2.11 -15.04
N ARG A 15 7.86 -2.15 -15.93
CA ARG A 15 9.07 -1.30 -15.82
C ARG A 15 8.77 0.20 -15.94
N ALA A 16 7.76 0.58 -16.70
CA ALA A 16 7.37 1.98 -16.85
C ALA A 16 6.63 2.53 -15.63
N ILE A 17 5.83 1.69 -14.95
CA ILE A 17 5.00 2.10 -13.80
C ILE A 17 5.63 1.83 -12.43
N ALA A 18 6.73 1.08 -12.36
CA ALA A 18 7.40 0.69 -11.12
C ALA A 18 8.92 0.90 -11.18
N PRO A 19 9.54 1.61 -10.19
CA PRO A 19 8.90 2.28 -9.04
C PRO A 19 7.93 3.38 -9.47
N PRO A 20 7.07 3.89 -8.55
CA PRO A 20 6.10 4.93 -8.88
C PRO A 20 6.75 6.03 -9.72
N PRO A 21 6.27 6.31 -10.94
CA PRO A 21 6.93 7.26 -11.81
C PRO A 21 6.81 8.67 -11.22
N PRO A 22 7.79 9.56 -11.45
CA PRO A 22 7.65 10.96 -11.09
C PRO A 22 6.52 11.59 -11.90
N LYS A 23 6.14 12.81 -11.50
CA LYS A 23 5.13 13.59 -12.24
C LYS A 23 5.53 13.68 -13.73
N PRO A 24 4.60 13.42 -14.67
CA PRO A 24 4.91 13.54 -16.09
C PRO A 24 5.38 14.96 -16.44
N PRO A 25 6.34 15.12 -17.38
CA PRO A 25 6.68 16.42 -17.95
C PRO A 25 5.46 17.10 -18.58
N GLU A 26 5.41 18.43 -18.57
CA GLU A 26 4.25 19.21 -19.06
C GLU A 26 3.97 18.94 -20.55
N GLU A 27 5.01 18.78 -21.37
CA GLU A 27 4.91 18.40 -22.78
C GLU A 27 4.23 17.04 -22.98
N VAL A 28 4.53 16.08 -22.11
CA VAL A 28 3.91 14.74 -22.15
C VAL A 28 2.44 14.82 -21.69
N ILE A 29 2.14 15.66 -20.70
CA ILE A 29 0.74 15.93 -20.27
C ILE A 29 -0.07 16.48 -21.44
N GLU A 30 0.45 17.46 -22.18
CA GLU A 30 -0.24 18.02 -23.34
C GLU A 30 -0.43 16.98 -24.45
N ALA A 31 0.59 16.16 -24.74
CA ALA A 31 0.49 15.08 -25.73
C ALA A 31 -0.49 13.97 -25.33
N MET A 32 -0.75 13.78 -24.02
CA MET A 32 -1.73 12.81 -23.51
C MET A 32 -3.18 13.30 -23.60
N ARG A 33 -3.43 14.57 -23.92
CA ARG A 33 -4.80 15.09 -24.04
C ARG A 33 -5.48 14.51 -25.29
N PRO A 34 -6.73 14.04 -25.20
CA PRO A 34 -7.46 13.54 -26.37
C PRO A 34 -7.70 14.62 -27.42
N ALA A 35 -7.85 15.88 -26.97
CA ALA A 35 -7.97 17.08 -27.80
C ALA A 35 -7.61 18.33 -26.99
N ALA A 36 -7.31 19.44 -27.68
CA ALA A 36 -7.05 20.73 -27.05
C ALA A 36 -8.21 21.14 -26.13
N GLY A 37 -7.90 21.51 -24.89
CA GLY A 37 -8.88 21.88 -23.87
C GLY A 37 -9.56 20.71 -23.13
N GLN A 38 -9.29 19.45 -23.51
CA GLN A 38 -9.77 18.29 -22.74
C GLN A 38 -8.76 17.89 -21.65
N PRO A 39 -9.23 17.39 -20.50
CA PRO A 39 -8.34 16.85 -19.48
C PRO A 39 -7.63 15.58 -19.97
N VAL A 40 -6.45 15.32 -19.43
CA VAL A 40 -5.79 14.00 -19.58
C VAL A 40 -6.65 12.95 -18.88
N PRO A 41 -6.94 11.79 -19.49
CA PRO A 41 -7.67 10.73 -18.82
C PRO A 41 -6.95 10.26 -17.55
N ASP A 42 -7.66 10.21 -16.41
CA ASP A 42 -7.05 9.98 -15.09
C ASP A 42 -6.22 8.69 -14.97
N HIS A 43 -6.52 7.68 -15.80
CA HIS A 43 -5.81 6.41 -15.82
C HIS A 43 -4.47 6.46 -16.55
N MET A 44 -4.21 7.47 -17.38
CA MET A 44 -3.04 7.56 -18.27
C MET A 44 -1.74 8.07 -17.63
N PRO A 45 -1.74 9.04 -16.68
CA PRO A 45 -0.50 9.58 -16.13
C PRO A 45 0.50 8.54 -15.66
N PRO A 46 0.14 7.41 -15.02
CA PRO A 46 1.13 6.40 -14.64
C PRO A 46 1.91 5.78 -15.80
N PHE A 47 1.36 5.78 -17.01
CA PHE A 47 1.94 5.14 -18.18
C PHE A 47 2.86 6.05 -18.99
N TRP A 48 3.06 7.31 -18.57
CA TRP A 48 3.72 8.32 -19.38
C TRP A 48 5.10 7.90 -19.90
N LYS A 49 5.89 7.16 -19.12
CA LYS A 49 7.22 6.67 -19.55
C LYS A 49 7.17 5.72 -20.75
N LEU A 50 6.02 5.11 -21.05
CA LEU A 50 5.87 4.27 -22.24
C LEU A 50 5.91 5.09 -23.53
N SER A 51 5.61 6.40 -23.50
CA SER A 51 5.76 7.26 -24.69
C SER A 51 7.20 7.26 -25.20
N ASP A 52 8.15 7.18 -24.27
CA ASP A 52 9.59 7.25 -24.56
C ASP A 52 10.17 5.86 -24.88
N LEU A 53 9.60 4.82 -24.26
CA LEU A 53 10.09 3.45 -24.38
C LEU A 53 9.50 2.70 -25.58
N GLU A 54 8.17 2.74 -25.74
CA GLU A 54 7.42 1.91 -26.70
C GLU A 54 6.09 2.60 -27.06
N LEU A 55 6.14 3.57 -27.97
CA LEU A 55 4.95 4.35 -28.36
C LEU A 55 3.74 3.51 -28.82
N PRO A 56 3.90 2.40 -29.60
CA PRO A 56 2.77 1.55 -29.94
C PRO A 56 2.10 0.93 -28.70
N LEU A 57 2.90 0.55 -27.71
CA LEU A 57 2.41 -0.04 -26.45
C LEU A 57 1.72 1.00 -25.57
N PHE A 58 2.21 2.24 -25.56
CA PHE A 58 1.59 3.35 -24.85
C PHE A 58 0.14 3.61 -25.29
N MET A 59 -0.17 3.37 -26.56
CA MET A 59 -1.53 3.55 -27.09
C MET A 59 -2.51 2.46 -26.62
N ARG A 60 -2.03 1.29 -26.18
CA ARG A 60 -2.92 0.18 -25.76
C ARG A 60 -3.73 0.52 -24.49
N PRO A 61 -3.12 0.96 -23.38
CA PRO A 61 -3.83 1.44 -22.18
C PRO A 61 -4.98 2.41 -22.45
N THR A 62 -4.83 3.30 -23.45
CA THR A 62 -5.84 4.33 -23.76
C THR A 62 -7.18 3.76 -24.22
N LYS A 63 -7.19 2.52 -24.75
CA LYS A 63 -8.37 1.87 -25.32
C LYS A 63 -8.88 0.72 -24.46
N ASP A 64 -8.05 0.17 -23.59
CA ASP A 64 -8.38 -1.00 -22.79
C ASP A 64 -9.38 -0.65 -21.66
N PRO A 65 -10.57 -1.28 -21.62
CA PRO A 65 -11.59 -0.98 -20.62
C PRO A 65 -11.19 -1.37 -19.20
N MET A 66 -10.39 -2.42 -19.02
CA MET A 66 -9.90 -2.83 -17.70
C MET A 66 -8.86 -1.84 -17.19
N VAL A 67 -7.98 -1.36 -18.08
CA VAL A 67 -6.99 -0.33 -17.72
C VAL A 67 -7.65 1.03 -17.48
N LYS A 68 -8.76 1.35 -18.16
CA LYS A 68 -9.56 2.54 -17.82
C LYS A 68 -10.14 2.48 -16.43
N ALA A 69 -10.61 1.31 -16.01
CA ALA A 69 -11.21 1.11 -14.69
C ALA A 69 -10.17 1.05 -13.57
N LEU A 70 -9.02 0.42 -13.80
CA LEU A 70 -8.03 0.09 -12.77
C LEU A 70 -6.70 0.82 -12.93
N SER A 71 -6.49 1.58 -14.01
CA SER A 71 -5.22 2.24 -14.34
C SER A 71 -4.02 1.27 -14.20
N ARG A 72 -2.92 1.71 -13.59
CA ARG A 72 -1.72 0.92 -13.32
C ARG A 72 -1.98 -0.34 -12.47
N TYR A 73 -3.04 -0.34 -11.65
CA TYR A 73 -3.33 -1.46 -10.74
C TYR A 73 -3.66 -2.75 -11.50
N ALA A 74 -4.17 -2.64 -12.74
CA ALA A 74 -4.40 -3.78 -13.63
C ALA A 74 -3.14 -4.62 -13.88
N PHE A 75 -1.94 -4.04 -13.74
CA PHE A 75 -0.67 -4.69 -14.08
C PHE A 75 0.10 -5.25 -12.88
N PHE A 76 -0.43 -5.11 -11.65
CA PHE A 76 0.13 -5.76 -10.47
C PHE A 76 -0.05 -7.28 -10.56
N PRO A 77 0.90 -8.11 -10.11
CA PRO A 77 0.87 -9.56 -10.32
C PRO A 77 -0.46 -10.23 -9.94
N GLU A 78 -0.92 -9.99 -8.71
CA GLU A 78 -2.16 -10.54 -8.17
C GLU A 78 -3.42 -10.09 -8.94
N VAL A 79 -3.42 -8.85 -9.43
CA VAL A 79 -4.56 -8.28 -10.17
C VAL A 79 -4.55 -8.79 -11.61
N PHE A 80 -3.40 -8.69 -12.27
CA PHE A 80 -3.21 -9.10 -13.67
C PHE A 80 -3.57 -10.57 -13.88
N GLN A 81 -3.10 -11.46 -13.00
CA GLN A 81 -3.41 -12.89 -13.10
C GLN A 81 -4.91 -13.17 -13.01
N ARG A 82 -5.62 -12.46 -12.12
CA ARG A 82 -7.07 -12.60 -11.96
C ARG A 82 -7.82 -12.07 -13.19
N LEU A 83 -7.41 -10.93 -13.73
CA LEU A 83 -7.99 -10.37 -14.96
C LEU A 83 -7.80 -11.27 -16.17
N CYS A 84 -6.61 -11.88 -16.33
CA CYS A 84 -6.35 -12.86 -17.39
C CYS A 84 -7.18 -14.15 -17.23
N SER A 85 -7.52 -14.52 -15.99
CA SER A 85 -8.36 -15.68 -15.68
C SER A 85 -9.86 -15.43 -15.93
N GLY A 86 -10.23 -14.22 -16.33
CA GLY A 86 -11.62 -13.85 -16.61
C GLY A 86 -12.50 -13.64 -15.38
N LEU A 87 -11.88 -13.45 -14.20
CA LEU A 87 -12.59 -13.09 -12.98
C LEU A 87 -13.14 -11.66 -13.06
N ASP A 88 -14.13 -11.36 -12.24
CA ASP A 88 -14.76 -10.05 -12.17
C ASP A 88 -13.77 -8.94 -11.82
N LEU A 89 -14.06 -7.73 -12.33
CA LEU A 89 -13.29 -6.54 -12.00
C LEU A 89 -13.41 -6.25 -10.50
N PRO A 90 -12.28 -6.06 -9.78
CA PRO A 90 -12.34 -5.65 -8.39
C PRO A 90 -12.94 -4.25 -8.25
N THR A 91 -13.58 -4.00 -7.12
CA THR A 91 -13.89 -2.63 -6.70
C THR A 91 -12.58 -1.93 -6.33
N LEU A 92 -12.49 -0.65 -6.68
CA LEU A 92 -11.30 0.17 -6.43
C LEU A 92 -11.67 1.30 -5.47
N GLU A 93 -11.06 1.29 -4.28
CA GLU A 93 -11.24 2.32 -3.27
C GLU A 93 -9.90 2.98 -2.95
N PHE A 94 -9.94 4.30 -2.76
CA PHE A 94 -8.77 5.09 -2.42
C PHE A 94 -8.89 5.59 -0.99
N SER A 95 -7.88 5.30 -0.18
CA SER A 95 -7.77 5.74 1.21
C SER A 95 -6.41 6.40 1.47
N GLY A 96 -6.33 7.26 2.48
CA GLY A 96 -5.12 7.98 2.86
C GLY A 96 -5.18 9.49 2.64
N ARG A 97 -4.45 10.23 3.48
CA ARG A 97 -4.48 11.71 3.50
C ARG A 97 -3.11 12.39 3.48
N THR A 98 -2.00 11.70 3.80
CA THR A 98 -0.74 12.40 4.16
C THR A 98 0.58 11.87 3.58
N ARG A 99 0.76 10.56 3.29
CA ARG A 99 2.09 10.02 2.88
C ARG A 99 2.08 9.07 1.67
N GLY A 100 0.97 9.01 0.97
CA GLY A 100 0.76 8.11 -0.16
C GLY A 100 -0.70 7.72 -0.25
N MET A 101 -1.20 7.56 -1.46
CA MET A 101 -2.54 7.03 -1.69
C MET A 101 -2.49 5.52 -1.52
N VAL A 102 -3.23 5.01 -0.54
CA VAL A 102 -3.46 3.59 -0.33
C VAL A 102 -4.62 3.18 -1.22
N THR A 103 -4.45 2.10 -1.97
CA THR A 103 -5.47 1.59 -2.88
C THR A 103 -5.95 0.25 -2.39
N ILE A 104 -7.25 0.13 -2.11
CA ILE A 104 -7.89 -1.11 -1.71
C ILE A 104 -8.57 -1.69 -2.95
N LEU A 105 -8.27 -2.94 -3.27
CA LEU A 105 -8.93 -3.69 -4.33
C LEU A 105 -9.78 -4.80 -3.71
N GLY A 106 -11.09 -4.70 -3.86
CA GLY A 106 -12.05 -5.68 -3.37
C GLY A 106 -12.43 -6.67 -4.47
N PHE A 107 -12.03 -7.92 -4.33
CA PHE A 107 -12.54 -9.03 -5.14
C PHE A 107 -13.70 -9.73 -4.42
N SER A 108 -14.41 -10.61 -5.12
CA SER A 108 -15.53 -11.37 -4.56
C SER A 108 -15.14 -12.27 -3.38
N ASP A 109 -13.89 -12.73 -3.34
CA ASP A 109 -13.37 -13.70 -2.38
C ASP A 109 -12.39 -13.11 -1.35
N ARG A 110 -11.77 -11.96 -1.65
CA ARG A 110 -10.80 -11.29 -0.77
C ARG A 110 -10.59 -9.84 -1.15
N SER A 111 -10.01 -9.06 -0.25
CA SER A 111 -9.50 -7.72 -0.53
C SER A 111 -7.97 -7.67 -0.40
N ILE A 112 -7.34 -6.81 -1.18
CA ILE A 112 -5.89 -6.54 -1.09
C ILE A 112 -5.64 -5.04 -1.01
N VAL A 113 -4.45 -4.67 -0.52
CA VAL A 113 -3.99 -3.28 -0.43
C VAL A 113 -2.75 -3.11 -1.29
N ILE A 114 -2.70 -2.05 -2.10
CA ILE A 114 -1.52 -1.63 -2.84
C ILE A 114 -1.13 -0.22 -2.39
N LYS A 115 0.12 -0.04 -1.96
CA LYS A 115 0.67 1.26 -1.53
C LYS A 115 2.13 1.42 -1.98
N PRO A 116 2.59 2.64 -2.28
CA PRO A 116 4.00 2.88 -2.54
C PRO A 116 4.84 2.70 -1.26
N LEU A 117 6.10 2.32 -1.41
CA LEU A 117 7.06 2.31 -0.29
C LEU A 117 7.27 3.74 0.22
N GLN A 118 7.31 3.90 1.54
CA GLN A 118 7.60 5.13 2.28
C GLN A 118 9.07 5.24 2.69
N ASN A 119 9.80 4.13 2.73
CA ASN A 119 11.25 4.09 2.98
C ASN A 119 11.91 2.88 2.31
N SER A 120 13.24 2.89 2.23
CA SER A 120 14.03 1.88 1.50
C SER A 120 14.01 0.47 2.11
N ARG A 121 13.59 0.31 3.37
CA ARG A 121 13.53 -0.96 4.11
C ARG A 121 12.12 -1.41 4.45
N GLU A 122 11.09 -0.68 4.00
CA GLU A 122 9.71 -0.99 4.35
C GLU A 122 9.30 -2.36 3.81
N ASP A 123 9.80 -2.78 2.65
CA ASP A 123 9.55 -4.11 2.08
C ASP A 123 10.09 -5.25 2.95
N GLU A 124 11.32 -5.11 3.46
CA GLU A 124 11.92 -6.06 4.38
C GLU A 124 11.12 -6.12 5.69
N ILE A 125 10.79 -4.97 6.27
CA ILE A 125 9.98 -4.88 7.49
C ILE A 125 8.61 -5.51 7.28
N ALA A 126 7.88 -5.10 6.23
CA ALA A 126 6.53 -5.56 5.93
C ALA A 126 6.47 -7.08 5.76
N ARG A 127 7.49 -7.67 5.14
CA ARG A 127 7.63 -9.12 5.03
C ARG A 127 7.78 -9.79 6.40
N ILE A 128 8.73 -9.33 7.22
CA ILE A 128 8.98 -9.91 8.54
C ILE A 128 7.74 -9.79 9.43
N VAL A 129 7.08 -8.62 9.48
CA VAL A 129 5.90 -8.42 10.32
C VAL A 129 4.71 -9.28 9.89
N GLY A 130 4.58 -9.56 8.59
CA GLY A 130 3.60 -10.50 8.06
C GLY A 130 3.92 -11.95 8.49
N GLU A 131 5.18 -12.37 8.34
CA GLU A 131 5.65 -13.72 8.70
C GLU A 131 5.48 -14.04 10.20
N ILE A 132 5.72 -13.08 11.08
CA ILE A 132 5.53 -13.25 12.53
C ILE A 132 4.07 -13.04 12.98
N GLY A 133 3.14 -12.79 12.07
CA GLY A 133 1.70 -12.66 12.33
C GLY A 133 1.34 -11.42 13.14
N VAL A 134 2.03 -10.30 12.92
CA VAL A 134 1.75 -8.99 13.56
C VAL A 134 1.11 -8.04 12.56
N GLY A 135 1.71 -7.90 11.39
CA GLY A 135 1.24 -7.06 10.28
C GLY A 135 0.58 -7.87 9.17
N PRO A 136 0.14 -7.22 8.08
CA PRO A 136 -0.44 -7.89 6.93
C PRO A 136 0.54 -8.85 6.25
N ALA A 137 0.05 -10.01 5.81
CA ALA A 137 0.76 -10.88 4.90
C ALA A 137 1.03 -10.17 3.57
N GLN A 138 2.23 -10.37 3.04
CA GLN A 138 2.67 -9.75 1.80
C GLN A 138 2.40 -10.66 0.60
N LEU A 139 1.99 -10.06 -0.52
CA LEU A 139 1.74 -10.69 -1.81
C LEU A 139 2.79 -10.23 -2.84
N GLU A 140 2.83 -10.88 -4.00
CA GLU A 140 3.73 -10.47 -5.07
C GLU A 140 3.42 -9.04 -5.54
N SER A 141 4.43 -8.17 -5.54
CA SER A 141 4.29 -6.74 -5.78
C SER A 141 5.25 -6.25 -6.87
N LEU A 142 5.03 -5.03 -7.34
CA LEU A 142 5.97 -4.35 -8.24
C LEU A 142 7.04 -3.59 -7.44
N PRO A 143 8.26 -3.40 -7.99
CA PRO A 143 9.30 -2.60 -7.33
C PRO A 143 8.79 -1.23 -6.89
N GLY A 144 9.14 -0.77 -5.69
CA GLY A 144 8.67 0.51 -5.16
C GLY A 144 7.24 0.50 -4.58
N TYR A 145 6.60 -0.67 -4.50
CA TYR A 145 5.26 -0.86 -3.93
C TYR A 145 5.20 -2.05 -2.98
N LEU A 146 4.25 -2.00 -2.05
CA LEU A 146 3.76 -3.15 -1.31
C LEU A 146 2.40 -3.57 -1.86
N THR A 147 2.20 -4.89 -1.92
CA THR A 147 0.91 -5.52 -2.15
C THR A 147 0.65 -6.41 -0.93
N GLU A 148 -0.39 -6.11 -0.18
CA GLU A 148 -0.64 -6.69 1.13
C GLU A 148 -2.04 -7.31 1.16
N GLU A 149 -2.27 -8.29 2.03
CA GLU A 149 -3.63 -8.66 2.39
C GLU A 149 -4.36 -7.46 3.01
N PHE A 150 -5.67 -7.38 2.76
CA PHE A 150 -6.50 -6.44 3.48
C PHE A 150 -6.86 -7.01 4.85
N ILE A 151 -6.54 -6.28 5.91
CA ILE A 151 -6.93 -6.64 7.27
C ILE A 151 -8.33 -6.14 7.55
N HIS A 152 -9.26 -7.07 7.78
CA HIS A 152 -10.59 -6.75 8.28
C HIS A 152 -10.55 -6.49 9.79
N GLY A 153 -11.37 -5.56 10.24
CA GLY A 153 -11.54 -5.23 11.65
C GLY A 153 -12.10 -3.83 11.84
N THR A 154 -12.30 -3.47 13.10
CA THR A 154 -12.65 -2.12 13.52
C THR A 154 -11.40 -1.46 14.08
N PHE A 155 -11.18 -0.19 13.77
CA PHE A 155 -10.11 0.56 14.42
C PHE A 155 -10.35 0.60 15.92
N PHE A 156 -9.30 0.45 16.73
CA PHE A 156 -9.42 0.44 18.19
C PHE A 156 -10.17 1.67 18.74
N THR A 157 -9.99 2.84 18.13
CA THR A 157 -10.66 4.10 18.49
C THR A 157 -12.13 4.17 18.09
N GLU A 158 -12.60 3.23 17.27
CA GLU A 158 -13.97 3.14 16.74
C GLU A 158 -14.73 1.94 17.29
N LEU A 159 -14.17 1.26 18.31
CA LEU A 159 -14.82 0.12 18.93
C LEU A 159 -16.20 0.50 19.51
N PRO A 160 -17.24 -0.31 19.25
CA PRO A 160 -18.57 -0.05 19.78
C PRO A 160 -18.60 -0.23 21.30
N GLY A 161 -19.56 0.42 21.96
CA GLY A 161 -19.59 0.52 23.43
C GLY A 161 -19.68 -0.81 24.17
N ASP A 162 -20.28 -1.84 23.58
CA ASP A 162 -20.34 -3.21 24.10
C ASP A 162 -18.97 -3.91 24.08
N GLN A 163 -18.05 -3.49 23.21
CA GLN A 163 -16.67 -3.96 23.15
C GLN A 163 -15.72 -3.13 24.03
N LEU A 164 -16.22 -2.17 24.79
CA LEU A 164 -15.42 -1.40 25.77
C LEU A 164 -15.44 -2.02 27.18
N ALA A 165 -15.90 -3.27 27.31
CA ALA A 165 -15.89 -3.98 28.58
C ALA A 165 -14.44 -4.28 29.04
N ASP A 166 -14.16 -4.12 30.34
CA ASP A 166 -12.82 -4.26 30.93
C ASP A 166 -12.10 -5.56 30.53
N GLY A 167 -12.82 -6.68 30.51
CA GLY A 167 -12.25 -7.99 30.14
C GLY A 167 -11.81 -8.06 28.67
N PHE A 168 -12.58 -7.45 27.76
CA PHE A 168 -12.24 -7.40 26.34
C PHE A 168 -11.04 -6.48 26.09
N LEU A 169 -11.04 -5.30 26.71
CA LEU A 169 -9.92 -4.34 26.64
C LEU A 169 -8.63 -4.93 27.24
N ALA A 170 -8.72 -5.69 28.34
CA ALA A 170 -7.57 -6.40 28.90
C ALA A 170 -7.00 -7.44 27.92
N GLY A 171 -7.86 -8.16 27.20
CA GLY A 171 -7.47 -9.10 26.15
C GLY A 171 -6.76 -8.42 24.97
N ILE A 172 -7.29 -7.29 24.50
CA ILE A 172 -6.63 -6.45 23.48
C ILE A 172 -5.24 -6.00 23.97
N GLY A 173 -5.15 -5.51 25.20
CA GLY A 173 -3.89 -5.06 25.80
C GLY A 173 -2.84 -6.17 25.86
N SER A 174 -3.23 -7.37 26.26
CA SER A 174 -2.35 -8.55 26.27
C SER A 174 -1.87 -8.89 24.85
N THR A 175 -2.80 -8.96 23.89
CA THR A 175 -2.49 -9.29 22.49
C THR A 175 -1.54 -8.26 21.88
N LEU A 176 -1.75 -6.98 22.18
CA LEU A 176 -0.87 -5.91 21.75
C LEU A 176 0.53 -6.04 22.37
N GLY A 177 0.62 -6.36 23.66
CA GLY A 177 1.90 -6.65 24.33
C GLY A 177 2.67 -7.77 23.64
N ASP A 178 1.99 -8.88 23.30
CA ASP A 178 2.58 -10.01 22.60
C ASP A 178 3.03 -9.66 21.16
N MET A 179 2.27 -8.81 20.45
CA MET A 179 2.67 -8.29 19.15
C MET A 179 3.94 -7.43 19.26
N MET A 180 4.01 -6.52 20.24
CA MET A 180 5.18 -5.68 20.46
C MET A 180 6.41 -6.52 20.86
N GLN A 181 6.22 -7.55 21.67
CA GLN A 181 7.29 -8.49 22.01
C GLN A 181 7.85 -9.19 20.76
N ARG A 182 6.98 -9.72 19.89
CA ARG A 182 7.39 -10.37 18.63
C ARG A 182 8.14 -9.42 17.71
N LEU A 183 7.68 -8.16 17.59
CA LEU A 183 8.39 -7.14 16.81
C LEU A 183 9.80 -6.89 17.35
N HIS A 184 9.94 -6.71 18.66
CA HIS A 184 11.25 -6.49 19.27
C HIS A 184 12.17 -7.71 19.17
N GLN A 185 11.63 -8.93 19.27
CA GLN A 185 12.40 -10.16 19.03
C GLN A 185 12.88 -10.31 17.59
N ALA A 186 12.18 -9.67 16.64
CA ALA A 186 12.57 -9.59 15.23
C ALA A 186 13.42 -8.34 14.92
N ASP A 187 13.94 -7.65 15.94
CA ASP A 187 14.71 -6.41 15.80
C ASP A 187 13.94 -5.30 15.03
N ILE A 188 12.63 -5.19 15.23
CA ILE A 188 11.79 -4.15 14.60
C ILE A 188 11.25 -3.20 15.67
N TYR A 189 11.52 -1.91 15.49
CA TYR A 189 10.89 -0.84 16.24
C TYR A 189 9.73 -0.25 15.43
N TYR A 190 8.50 -0.55 15.89
CA TYR A 190 7.29 0.04 15.34
C TYR A 190 7.21 1.50 15.78
N ASN A 191 7.48 2.42 14.87
CA ASN A 191 7.78 3.81 15.19
C ASN A 191 6.56 4.74 14.98
N ASP A 192 5.56 4.33 14.20
CA ASP A 192 4.26 5.04 14.08
C ASP A 192 3.22 4.46 15.04
N VAL A 193 3.55 4.42 16.33
CA VAL A 193 2.66 3.90 17.36
C VAL A 193 1.49 4.84 17.57
N THR A 194 0.50 4.77 16.70
CA THR A 194 -0.76 5.50 16.79
C THR A 194 -1.84 4.50 17.19
N PHE A 195 -1.97 4.21 18.50
CA PHE A 195 -3.09 3.40 18.99
C PHE A 195 -4.35 4.23 19.20
N SER A 196 -4.16 5.48 19.63
CA SER A 196 -5.16 6.53 19.68
C SER A 196 -4.42 7.86 19.63
N ASP A 197 -4.74 8.71 18.65
CA ASP A 197 -4.27 10.09 18.62
C ASP A 197 -5.41 11.08 18.93
N PRO A 198 -5.11 12.38 19.13
CA PRO A 198 -6.14 13.39 19.42
C PRO A 198 -7.20 13.55 18.33
N ARG A 199 -7.00 12.98 17.13
CA ARG A 199 -7.95 12.98 16.02
C ARG A 199 -8.70 11.65 15.89
N GLY A 200 -8.53 10.73 16.86
CA GLY A 200 -9.16 9.42 16.89
C GLY A 200 -8.54 8.42 15.91
N ARG A 201 -7.31 8.62 15.42
CA ARG A 201 -6.65 7.68 14.53
C ARG A 201 -6.09 6.48 15.29
N SER A 202 -6.15 5.32 14.67
CA SER A 202 -5.53 4.10 15.16
C SER A 202 -4.92 3.29 14.01
N HIS A 203 -3.76 2.66 14.26
CA HIS A 203 -3.16 1.65 13.40
C HIS A 203 -3.36 0.23 13.97
N LEU A 204 -4.19 0.10 15.02
CA LEU A 204 -4.61 -1.16 15.59
C LEU A 204 -6.00 -1.51 15.07
N LEU A 205 -6.09 -2.58 14.31
CA LEU A 205 -7.35 -3.19 13.89
C LEU A 205 -7.68 -4.34 14.85
N VAL A 206 -8.92 -4.33 15.33
CA VAL A 206 -9.47 -5.31 16.27
C VAL A 206 -10.60 -6.06 15.58
N GLN A 207 -10.56 -7.39 15.65
CA GLN A 207 -11.62 -8.25 15.14
C GLN A 207 -12.66 -8.54 16.23
N ALA A 208 -13.81 -9.05 15.82
CA ALA A 208 -14.92 -9.35 16.73
C ALA A 208 -14.57 -10.39 17.82
N ASP A 209 -13.59 -11.26 17.56
CA ASP A 209 -13.08 -12.24 18.52
C ASP A 209 -12.01 -11.68 19.47
N GLY A 210 -11.67 -10.39 19.36
CA GLY A 210 -10.62 -9.73 20.14
C GLY A 210 -9.21 -9.90 19.57
N SER A 211 -9.04 -10.65 18.47
CA SER A 211 -7.75 -10.72 17.79
C SER A 211 -7.40 -9.37 17.18
N CYS A 212 -6.10 -9.09 17.10
CA CYS A 212 -5.59 -7.77 16.72
C CYS A 212 -4.53 -7.89 15.62
N ARG A 213 -4.44 -6.86 14.77
CA ARG A 213 -3.37 -6.70 13.79
C ARG A 213 -2.92 -5.25 13.75
N LEU A 214 -1.62 -5.05 13.54
CA LEU A 214 -1.05 -3.72 13.32
C LEU A 214 -0.94 -3.45 11.82
N ILE A 215 -1.13 -2.19 11.43
CA ILE A 215 -0.93 -1.73 10.05
C ILE A 215 0.02 -0.54 10.01
N ASP A 216 0.35 -0.07 8.80
CA ASP A 216 1.18 1.11 8.55
C ASP A 216 2.58 1.05 9.20
N PHE A 217 3.44 0.21 8.64
CA PHE A 217 4.84 0.07 9.06
C PHE A 217 5.79 1.03 8.33
N GLY A 218 5.27 1.98 7.54
CA GLY A 218 6.04 2.78 6.58
C GLY A 218 7.14 3.66 7.16
N ILE A 219 7.22 3.78 8.48
CA ILE A 219 8.25 4.57 9.18
C ILE A 219 8.91 3.78 10.32
N SER A 220 8.58 2.50 10.43
CA SER A 220 9.21 1.57 11.36
C SER A 220 10.68 1.38 11.00
N LEU A 221 11.46 0.89 11.96
CA LEU A 221 12.90 0.74 11.81
C LEU A 221 13.30 -0.70 12.08
N MET A 222 14.27 -1.19 11.32
CA MET A 222 15.05 -2.36 11.71
C MET A 222 16.20 -1.92 12.60
N LEU A 223 16.41 -2.65 13.69
CA LEU A 223 17.37 -2.36 14.75
C LEU A 223 18.69 -3.11 14.55
N ASP A 224 18.79 -3.93 13.51
CA ASP A 224 19.99 -4.69 13.11
C ASP A 224 21.25 -3.83 12.94
N ARG A 225 21.08 -2.54 12.68
CA ARG A 225 22.17 -1.55 12.53
C ARG A 225 22.32 -0.60 13.70
N HIS A 226 21.47 -0.67 14.72
CA HIS A 226 21.51 0.26 15.84
C HIS A 226 22.88 0.20 16.57
N PRO A 227 23.50 1.35 16.93
CA PRO A 227 23.05 2.74 16.77
C PRO A 227 23.51 3.43 15.46
N ARG A 228 24.04 2.69 14.49
CA ARG A 228 24.64 3.20 13.24
C ARG A 228 23.63 3.27 12.10
N PHE A 229 22.48 3.89 12.36
CA PHE A 229 21.46 4.15 11.36
C PHE A 229 21.95 5.10 10.25
N ASP A 230 21.43 4.91 9.04
CA ASP A 230 21.64 5.87 7.96
C ASP A 230 20.77 7.13 8.12
N ARG A 231 20.90 8.06 7.18
CA ARG A 231 20.18 9.35 7.24
C ARG A 231 18.66 9.19 7.13
N GLU A 232 18.16 8.25 6.33
CA GLU A 232 16.73 8.00 6.17
C GLU A 232 16.15 7.36 7.43
N GLU A 233 16.85 6.37 8.00
CA GLU A 233 16.50 5.71 9.26
C GLU A 233 16.48 6.70 10.43
N VAL A 234 17.49 7.57 10.55
CA VAL A 234 17.51 8.65 11.55
C VAL A 234 16.34 9.63 11.34
N HIS A 235 16.05 10.03 10.10
CA HIS A 235 14.91 10.90 9.81
C HIS A 235 13.58 10.24 10.21
N ASN A 236 13.40 8.96 9.89
CA ASN A 236 12.23 8.19 10.27
C ASN A 236 12.09 8.08 11.79
N PHE A 237 13.18 7.81 12.51
CA PHE A 237 13.19 7.80 13.97
C PHE A 237 12.78 9.16 14.57
N VAL A 238 13.42 10.23 14.12
CA VAL A 238 13.30 11.55 14.78
C VAL A 238 11.95 12.22 14.52
N ARG A 239 11.34 12.01 13.34
CA ARG A 239 10.09 12.70 12.96
C ARG A 239 8.85 12.26 13.74
N THR A 240 8.93 11.15 14.46
CA THR A 240 7.84 10.68 15.34
C THR A 240 7.95 11.25 16.74
N LEU A 241 9.14 11.76 17.11
CA LEU A 241 9.40 12.33 18.42
C LEU A 241 8.54 13.58 18.65
N PRO A 242 8.05 13.80 19.89
CA PRO A 242 7.16 14.93 20.21
C PRO A 242 7.70 16.30 19.78
N MET A 243 9.03 16.48 19.81
CA MET A 243 9.69 17.76 19.49
C MET A 243 9.59 18.16 18.01
N TYR A 244 9.31 17.22 17.12
CA TYR A 244 9.20 17.44 15.66
C TYR A 244 7.76 17.35 15.15
N ARG A 245 6.79 17.10 16.03
CA ARG A 245 5.35 17.17 15.73
C ARG A 245 4.85 18.61 15.98
N VAL A 246 5.32 19.57 15.18
CA VAL A 246 4.82 20.96 15.16
C VAL A 246 3.74 21.12 14.11
#